data_AF-A0A6G1R470-F1
#
_entry.id   AF-A0A6G1R470-F1
#
_cell.length_a   1.000
_cell.length_b   1.000
_cell.length_c   1.000
_cell.angle_alpha   90.00
_cell.angle_beta   90.00
_cell.angle_gamma   90.00
#
_symmetry.space_group_name_H-M   'P 1'
#
loop_
_entity.id
_entity.type
_entity.pdbx_description
1 polymer ?
#
loop_
_entity_poly.entity_id
_entity_poly.type
_entity_poly.pdbx_seq_one_letter_code
_entity_poly.pdbx_strand_id
1 'polypeptide(L)'
;MTVKMALSSNEEYNLDQEDSSGMTLLMHAAAGGHDDLLRVLIRKGAKVNGRQKNGTTALIHAAEKNFLTTVAILLEAGAYVNMQQSSGETALMKACKRGNSDIVRLMIESGADCNILSKHQNSALHFAKQCNNILVYEQLKSHLETLTRVAEDTIRDYFETRLALLEPVFPIACHRLCEGPDFSMDFNYKPPQNVPEGSGILLFVFHSNFFGKDVVARLCGPCSVQAVVLNDKFQLPVFLDSHFIYSFNPTSGLNKLFIRLAEAPTAKVKLLIGAYRVQLQ
;
A
#
# COMPACT_ATOMS: atom_id res chain seq x y z
N MET A 1 16.59 -20.96 -30.54
CA MET A 1 15.77 -19.73 -30.54
C MET A 1 15.78 -19.16 -29.13
N THR A 2 16.21 -17.92 -28.90
CA THR A 2 16.10 -17.31 -27.56
C THR A 2 14.65 -16.86 -27.33
N VAL A 3 14.18 -16.81 -26.07
CA VAL A 3 12.80 -16.41 -25.73
C VAL A 3 12.45 -15.05 -26.34
N LYS A 4 13.39 -14.10 -26.33
CA LYS A 4 13.22 -12.77 -26.93
C LYS A 4 13.00 -12.81 -28.45
N MET A 5 13.68 -13.72 -29.16
CA MET A 5 13.50 -13.92 -30.60
C MET A 5 12.13 -14.55 -30.91
N ALA A 6 11.69 -15.53 -30.12
CA ALA A 6 10.36 -16.12 -30.26
C ALA A 6 9.26 -15.06 -30.11
N LEU A 7 9.32 -14.26 -29.04
CA LEU A 7 8.36 -13.18 -28.76
C LEU A 7 8.40 -12.02 -29.78
N SER A 8 9.45 -11.92 -30.58
CA SER A 8 9.57 -10.91 -31.65
C SER A 8 9.03 -11.41 -32.99
N SER A 9 8.59 -12.66 -33.08
CA SER A 9 7.91 -13.20 -34.26
C SER A 9 6.45 -12.73 -34.35
N ASN A 10 5.79 -13.05 -35.46
CA ASN A 10 4.36 -12.81 -35.67
C ASN A 10 3.47 -13.88 -35.01
N GLU A 11 4.05 -14.86 -34.30
CA GLU A 11 3.27 -15.87 -33.59
C GLU A 11 2.68 -15.29 -32.29
N GLU A 12 1.45 -15.70 -31.98
CA GLU A 12 0.81 -15.41 -30.71
C GLU A 12 1.17 -16.48 -29.67
N TYR A 13 1.74 -16.05 -28.55
CA TYR A 13 2.04 -16.92 -27.41
C TYR A 13 1.12 -16.58 -26.25
N ASN A 14 0.67 -17.60 -25.51
CA ASN A 14 -0.04 -17.39 -24.25
C ASN A 14 0.95 -16.90 -23.18
N LEU A 15 1.05 -15.59 -22.99
CA LEU A 15 1.95 -14.96 -22.01
C LEU A 15 1.53 -15.18 -20.56
N ASP A 16 0.29 -15.62 -20.34
CA ASP A 16 -0.27 -15.91 -19.03
C ASP A 16 -0.13 -17.40 -18.66
N GLN A 17 0.51 -18.21 -19.51
CA GLN A 17 0.76 -19.60 -19.19
C GLN A 17 1.63 -19.72 -17.93
N GLU A 18 1.14 -20.52 -16.99
CA GLU A 18 1.83 -20.83 -15.75
C GLU A 18 2.51 -22.20 -15.84
N ASP A 19 3.67 -22.32 -15.21
CA ASP A 19 4.28 -23.64 -14.94
C ASP A 19 3.61 -24.35 -13.75
N SER A 20 4.10 -25.53 -13.38
CA SER A 20 3.55 -26.32 -12.27
C SER A 20 3.62 -25.62 -10.90
N SER A 21 4.49 -24.61 -10.77
CA SER A 21 4.65 -23.79 -9.57
C SER A 21 3.79 -22.52 -9.57
N GLY A 22 3.02 -22.31 -10.65
CA GLY A 22 2.21 -21.11 -10.85
C GLY A 22 3.02 -19.90 -11.34
N MET A 23 4.26 -20.09 -11.82
CA MET A 23 5.07 -18.98 -12.33
C MET A 23 4.77 -18.73 -13.81
N THR A 24 4.49 -17.47 -14.14
CA THR A 24 4.44 -17.01 -15.53
C THR A 24 5.83 -16.66 -16.05
N LEU A 25 5.96 -16.51 -17.36
CA LEU A 25 7.21 -16.07 -17.98
C LEU A 25 7.67 -14.69 -17.47
N LEU A 26 6.72 -13.79 -17.15
CA LEU A 26 7.01 -12.49 -16.54
C LEU A 26 7.63 -12.65 -15.15
N MET A 27 7.13 -13.59 -14.33
CA MET A 27 7.73 -13.87 -13.02
C MET A 27 9.12 -14.47 -13.12
N HIS A 28 9.36 -15.37 -14.08
CA HIS A 28 10.69 -15.92 -14.34
C HIS A 28 11.68 -14.82 -14.76
N ALA A 29 11.27 -13.93 -15.66
CA ALA A 29 12.09 -12.78 -16.06
C ALA A 29 12.42 -11.88 -14.87
N ALA A 30 11.45 -11.62 -14.00
CA ALA A 30 11.66 -10.81 -12.80
C ALA A 30 12.57 -11.49 -11.76
N ALA A 31 12.41 -12.80 -11.53
CA ALA A 31 13.24 -13.59 -10.62
C ALA A 31 14.68 -13.78 -11.11
N GLY A 32 14.91 -13.65 -12.43
CA GLY A 32 16.22 -13.71 -13.07
C GLY A 32 16.87 -12.34 -13.36
N GLY A 33 16.19 -11.23 -13.09
CA GLY A 33 16.69 -9.89 -13.41
C GLY A 33 16.81 -9.63 -14.92
N HIS A 34 15.98 -10.29 -15.73
CA HIS A 34 16.02 -10.20 -17.20
C HIS A 34 15.21 -8.99 -17.69
N ASP A 35 15.70 -7.79 -17.39
CA ASP A 35 15.00 -6.51 -17.63
C ASP A 35 14.53 -6.34 -19.08
N ASP A 36 15.37 -6.73 -20.04
CA ASP A 36 15.06 -6.66 -21.47
C ASP A 36 13.88 -7.54 -21.87
N LEU A 37 13.87 -8.79 -21.38
CA LEU A 37 12.79 -9.73 -21.61
C LEU A 37 11.52 -9.25 -20.90
N LEU A 38 11.66 -8.75 -19.67
CA LEU A 38 10.57 -8.20 -18.89
C LEU A 38 9.88 -7.04 -19.63
N ARG A 39 10.65 -6.08 -20.18
CA ARG A 39 10.12 -4.97 -20.99
C ARG A 39 9.44 -5.44 -22.28
N VAL A 40 9.90 -6.52 -22.90
CA VAL A 40 9.22 -7.10 -24.09
C VAL A 40 7.89 -7.73 -23.69
N LEU A 41 7.86 -8.52 -22.63
CA LEU A 41 6.64 -9.17 -22.13
C LEU A 41 5.56 -8.16 -21.75
N ILE A 42 5.94 -7.10 -21.02
CA ILE A 42 5.02 -6.02 -20.65
C ILE A 42 4.44 -5.32 -21.89
N ARG A 43 5.29 -5.01 -22.88
CA ARG A 43 4.83 -4.40 -24.16
C ARG A 43 3.90 -5.30 -24.97
N LYS A 44 4.06 -6.62 -24.84
CA LYS A 44 3.18 -7.61 -25.47
C LYS A 44 1.92 -7.93 -24.64
N GLY A 45 1.71 -7.24 -23.52
CA GLY A 45 0.48 -7.35 -22.73
C GLY A 45 0.48 -8.45 -21.65
N ALA A 46 1.65 -8.97 -21.26
CA ALA A 46 1.73 -9.93 -20.16
C ALA A 46 1.15 -9.34 -18.85
N LYS A 47 0.38 -10.14 -18.11
CA LYS A 47 -0.21 -9.71 -16.83
C LYS A 47 0.88 -9.49 -15.76
N VAL A 48 1.17 -8.22 -15.45
CA VAL A 48 2.15 -7.81 -14.43
C VAL A 48 1.78 -8.30 -13.02
N ASN A 49 0.47 -8.34 -12.73
CA ASN A 49 -0.07 -8.62 -11.40
C ASN A 49 -0.54 -10.06 -11.19
N GLY A 50 -0.07 -10.99 -12.05
CA GLY A 50 -0.24 -12.42 -11.82
C GLY A 50 0.34 -12.85 -10.47
N ARG A 51 -0.20 -13.92 -9.89
CA ARG A 51 0.20 -14.41 -8.56
C ARG A 51 0.30 -15.92 -8.55
N GLN A 52 1.36 -16.44 -7.94
CA GLN A 52 1.46 -17.85 -7.62
C GLN A 52 0.40 -18.26 -6.59
N LYS A 53 0.19 -19.58 -6.40
CA LYS A 53 -0.73 -20.12 -5.38
C LYS A 53 -0.41 -19.65 -3.95
N ASN A 54 0.87 -19.42 -3.65
CA ASN A 54 1.30 -18.86 -2.37
C ASN A 54 1.18 -17.32 -2.32
N GLY A 55 0.62 -16.67 -3.33
CA GLY A 55 0.43 -15.23 -3.42
C GLY A 55 1.67 -14.43 -3.85
N THR A 56 2.82 -15.05 -4.11
CA THR A 56 4.03 -14.37 -4.57
C THR A 56 3.83 -13.75 -5.97
N THR A 57 4.27 -12.52 -6.14
CA THR A 57 4.20 -11.74 -7.40
C THR A 57 5.59 -11.57 -8.02
N ALA A 58 5.65 -11.13 -9.27
CA ALA A 58 6.90 -10.73 -9.91
C ALA A 58 7.67 -9.65 -9.12
N LEU A 59 6.94 -8.69 -8.52
CA LEU A 59 7.54 -7.62 -7.71
C LEU A 59 8.18 -8.17 -6.42
N ILE A 60 7.54 -9.14 -5.77
CA ILE A 60 8.11 -9.82 -4.60
C ILE A 60 9.39 -10.59 -4.98
N HIS A 61 9.38 -11.31 -6.11
CA HIS A 61 10.58 -11.98 -6.63
C HIS A 61 11.73 -11.01 -6.89
N ALA A 62 11.49 -9.94 -7.64
CA ALA A 62 12.51 -8.95 -7.97
C ALA A 62 13.12 -8.31 -6.71
N ALA A 63 12.29 -7.98 -5.72
CA ALA A 63 12.72 -7.43 -4.44
C ALA A 63 13.52 -8.43 -3.60
N GLU A 64 13.08 -9.68 -3.53
CA GLU A 64 13.79 -10.75 -2.81
C GLU A 64 15.12 -11.12 -3.47
N LYS A 65 15.23 -10.96 -4.79
CA LYS A 65 16.47 -11.17 -5.56
C LYS A 65 17.33 -9.93 -5.68
N ASN A 66 16.89 -8.81 -5.11
CA ASN A 66 17.63 -7.56 -5.02
C ASN A 66 17.90 -6.87 -6.39
N PHE A 67 16.98 -7.00 -7.35
CA PHE A 67 17.12 -6.41 -8.68
C PHE A 67 16.40 -5.05 -8.78
N LEU A 68 17.13 -3.97 -8.53
CA LEU A 68 16.59 -2.60 -8.50
C LEU A 68 15.90 -2.21 -9.83
N THR A 69 16.57 -2.42 -10.96
CA THR A 69 16.02 -2.07 -12.29
C THR A 69 14.73 -2.84 -12.59
N THR A 70 14.71 -4.14 -12.27
CA THR A 70 13.52 -4.99 -12.42
C THR A 70 12.37 -4.49 -11.55
N VAL A 71 12.65 -4.10 -10.29
CA VAL A 71 11.64 -3.49 -9.40
C VAL A 71 11.08 -2.20 -10.02
N ALA A 72 11.94 -1.33 -10.55
CA ALA A 72 11.51 -0.09 -11.20
C ALA A 72 10.59 -0.36 -12.40
N ILE A 73 10.98 -1.27 -13.29
CA ILE A 73 10.18 -1.66 -14.46
C ILE A 73 8.79 -2.16 -14.05
N LEU A 74 8.72 -3.01 -13.02
CA LEU A 74 7.46 -3.56 -12.54
C LEU A 74 6.56 -2.46 -11.94
N LEU A 75 7.12 -1.56 -11.14
CA LEU A 75 6.37 -0.46 -10.53
C LEU A 75 5.86 0.52 -11.59
N GLU A 76 6.69 0.86 -12.60
CA GLU A 76 6.28 1.65 -13.77
C GLU A 76 5.14 0.98 -14.54
N ALA A 77 5.20 -0.34 -14.69
CA ALA A 77 4.19 -1.15 -15.36
C ALA A 77 2.93 -1.44 -14.52
N GLY A 78 2.82 -0.84 -13.33
CA GLY A 78 1.63 -0.93 -12.50
C GLY A 78 1.56 -2.15 -11.57
N ALA A 79 2.72 -2.71 -11.19
CA ALA A 79 2.80 -3.83 -10.26
C ALA A 79 2.28 -3.44 -8.87
N TYR A 80 1.31 -4.18 -8.34
CA TYR A 80 0.65 -3.92 -7.07
C TYR A 80 1.66 -3.99 -5.91
N VAL A 81 1.97 -2.84 -5.32
CA VAL A 81 3.09 -2.68 -4.38
C VAL A 81 2.86 -3.33 -3.02
N ASN A 82 1.59 -3.39 -2.59
CA ASN A 82 1.19 -3.82 -1.24
C ASN A 82 0.68 -5.28 -1.17
N MET A 83 0.92 -6.08 -2.20
CA MET A 83 0.50 -7.48 -2.20
C MET A 83 1.26 -8.29 -1.15
N GLN A 84 0.53 -9.08 -0.38
CA GLN A 84 1.07 -10.02 0.60
C GLN A 84 1.05 -11.45 0.06
N GLN A 85 2.19 -12.14 0.13
CA GLN A 85 2.22 -13.58 -0.06
C GLN A 85 1.63 -14.32 1.16
N SER A 86 1.57 -15.64 1.11
CA SER A 86 0.93 -16.49 2.12
C SER A 86 1.57 -16.37 3.51
N SER A 87 2.82 -15.90 3.63
CA SER A 87 3.47 -15.57 4.90
C SER A 87 3.08 -14.18 5.45
N GLY A 88 2.26 -13.42 4.72
CA GLY A 88 1.94 -12.03 4.99
C GLY A 88 3.04 -11.04 4.56
N GLU A 89 4.12 -11.51 3.92
CA GLU A 89 5.22 -10.63 3.53
C GLU A 89 4.93 -9.89 2.22
N THR A 90 5.31 -8.61 2.17
CA THR A 90 5.24 -7.76 0.97
C THR A 90 6.60 -7.66 0.27
N ALA A 91 6.62 -7.08 -0.93
CA ALA A 91 7.88 -6.81 -1.63
C ALA A 91 8.79 -5.84 -0.84
N LEU A 92 8.21 -4.84 -0.15
CA LEU A 92 8.96 -3.93 0.73
C LEU A 92 9.66 -4.69 1.86
N MET A 93 8.98 -5.63 2.51
CA MET A 93 9.60 -6.46 3.55
C MET A 93 10.77 -7.28 3.01
N LYS A 94 10.66 -7.83 1.80
CA LYS A 94 11.77 -8.55 1.15
C LYS A 94 12.96 -7.62 0.87
N ALA A 95 12.71 -6.41 0.36
CA ALA A 95 13.75 -5.41 0.14
C ALA A 95 14.46 -5.02 1.45
N CYS A 96 13.70 -4.86 2.55
CA CYS A 96 14.24 -4.57 3.87
C CYS A 96 15.14 -5.69 4.40
N LYS A 97 14.72 -6.96 4.26
CA LYS A 97 15.55 -8.12 4.62
C LYS A 97 16.87 -8.15 3.85
N ARG A 98 16.87 -7.69 2.59
CA ARG A 98 18.07 -7.61 1.76
C ARG A 98 18.95 -6.40 2.07
N GLY A 99 18.45 -5.43 2.83
CA GLY A 99 19.20 -4.24 3.21
C GLY A 99 19.47 -3.27 2.03
N ASN A 100 18.69 -3.33 0.96
CA ASN A 100 18.88 -2.43 -0.19
C ASN A 100 18.06 -1.15 -0.04
N SER A 101 18.73 -0.07 0.37
CA SER A 101 18.13 1.25 0.58
C SER A 101 17.50 1.84 -0.67
N ASP A 102 18.03 1.56 -1.87
CA ASP A 102 17.50 2.12 -3.12
C ASP A 102 16.18 1.46 -3.52
N ILE A 103 16.07 0.14 -3.37
CA ILE A 103 14.79 -0.57 -3.59
C ILE A 103 13.76 -0.11 -2.57
N VAL A 104 14.15 0.00 -1.29
CA VAL A 104 13.25 0.49 -0.24
C VAL A 104 12.77 1.91 -0.53
N ARG A 105 13.65 2.79 -1.01
CA ARG A 105 13.30 4.18 -1.35
C ARG A 105 12.29 4.22 -2.49
N LEU A 106 12.59 3.50 -3.56
CA LEU A 106 11.73 3.40 -4.73
C LEU A 106 10.34 2.84 -4.39
N MET A 107 10.27 1.84 -3.52
CA MET A 107 8.99 1.26 -3.09
C MET A 107 8.17 2.23 -2.24
N ILE A 108 8.80 2.93 -1.30
CA ILE A 108 8.16 3.99 -0.50
C ILE A 108 7.60 5.08 -1.43
N GLU A 109 8.43 5.59 -2.35
CA GLU A 109 8.04 6.59 -3.34
C GLU A 109 6.90 6.09 -4.24
N SER A 110 6.79 4.77 -4.43
CA SER A 110 5.72 4.13 -5.21
C SER A 110 4.45 3.82 -4.41
N GLY A 111 4.39 4.19 -3.13
CA GLY A 111 3.21 4.02 -2.27
C GLY A 111 3.17 2.71 -1.49
N ALA A 112 4.34 2.12 -1.19
CA ALA A 112 4.41 0.96 -0.31
C ALA A 112 3.96 1.30 1.13
N ASP A 113 3.06 0.50 1.68
CA ASP A 113 2.64 0.62 3.07
C ASP A 113 3.65 -0.04 4.01
N CYS A 114 4.29 0.78 4.83
CA CYS A 114 5.30 0.36 5.79
C CYS A 114 4.69 -0.32 7.05
N ASN A 115 3.40 -0.13 7.29
CA ASN A 115 2.66 -0.60 8.46
C ASN A 115 1.97 -1.95 8.25
N ILE A 116 1.99 -2.51 7.02
CA ILE A 116 1.53 -3.88 6.79
C ILE A 116 2.32 -4.85 7.68
N LEU A 117 1.59 -5.79 8.29
CA LEU A 117 2.16 -6.82 9.15
C LEU A 117 2.15 -8.18 8.45
N SER A 118 3.25 -8.90 8.58
CA SER A 118 3.31 -10.32 8.22
C SER A 118 2.46 -11.17 9.17
N LYS A 119 2.29 -12.46 8.86
CA LYS A 119 1.58 -13.39 9.76
C LYS A 119 2.21 -13.48 11.16
N HIS A 120 3.49 -13.15 11.29
CA HIS A 120 4.21 -13.13 12.55
C HIS A 120 4.23 -11.75 13.22
N GLN A 121 3.34 -10.83 12.82
CA GLN A 121 3.25 -9.47 13.35
C GLN A 121 4.52 -8.61 13.13
N ASN A 122 5.33 -8.96 12.13
CA ASN A 122 6.52 -8.19 11.76
C ASN A 122 6.21 -7.22 10.62
N SER A 123 6.56 -5.94 10.81
CA SER A 123 6.47 -4.88 9.80
C SER A 123 7.74 -4.78 8.93
N ALA A 124 7.74 -3.89 7.94
CA ALA A 124 8.95 -3.56 7.18
C ALA A 124 10.08 -3.04 8.09
N LEU A 125 9.74 -2.21 9.09
CA LEU A 125 10.70 -1.65 10.05
C LEU A 125 11.37 -2.73 10.91
N HIS A 126 10.63 -3.79 11.28
CA HIS A 126 11.21 -4.95 11.99
C HIS A 126 12.32 -5.61 11.17
N PHE A 127 12.06 -5.89 9.88
CA PHE A 127 13.06 -6.50 9.01
C PHE A 127 14.23 -5.56 8.71
N ALA A 128 13.97 -4.26 8.58
CA ALA A 128 15.03 -3.26 8.41
C ALA A 128 15.97 -3.20 9.60
N LYS A 129 15.44 -3.33 10.83
CA LYS A 129 16.27 -3.36 12.06
C LYS A 129 17.20 -4.59 12.12
N GLN A 130 16.80 -5.69 11.49
CA GLN A 130 17.57 -6.93 11.45
C GLN A 130 18.57 -6.99 10.29
N CYS A 131 18.49 -6.07 9.32
CA CYS A 131 19.43 -6.04 8.22
C CYS A 131 20.71 -5.30 8.62
N ASN A 132 21.83 -5.60 7.97
CA ASN A 132 23.12 -4.95 8.22
C ASN A 132 23.25 -3.58 7.54
N ASN A 133 22.15 -2.88 7.26
CA ASN A 133 22.14 -1.55 6.65
C ASN A 133 21.24 -0.59 7.42
N ILE A 134 21.86 0.23 8.28
CA ILE A 134 21.16 1.21 9.13
C ILE A 134 20.35 2.23 8.32
N LEU A 135 20.76 2.54 7.07
CA LEU A 135 20.06 3.50 6.22
C LEU A 135 18.64 3.03 5.89
N VAL A 136 18.42 1.72 5.77
CA VAL A 136 17.09 1.17 5.50
C VAL A 136 16.13 1.45 6.66
N TYR A 137 16.61 1.26 7.89
CA TYR A 137 15.82 1.53 9.09
C TYR A 137 15.51 3.03 9.22
N GLU A 138 16.52 3.89 9.11
CA GLU A 138 16.34 5.34 9.22
C GLU A 138 15.43 5.89 8.12
N GLN A 139 15.54 5.37 6.90
CA GLN A 139 14.70 5.80 5.78
C GLN A 139 13.22 5.46 6.03
N LEU A 140 12.91 4.25 6.52
CA LEU A 140 11.53 3.87 6.86
C LEU A 140 11.00 4.68 8.04
N LYS A 141 11.81 4.85 9.09
CA LYS A 141 11.43 5.61 10.27
C LYS A 141 11.11 7.06 9.93
N SER A 142 12.02 7.73 9.22
CA SER A 142 11.82 9.11 8.77
C SER A 142 10.62 9.25 7.84
N HIS A 143 10.39 8.25 6.96
CA HIS A 143 9.22 8.25 6.10
C HIS A 143 7.91 8.15 6.89
N LEU A 144 7.82 7.23 7.85
CA LEU A 144 6.65 7.08 8.72
C LEU A 144 6.36 8.34 9.53
N GLU A 145 7.39 8.95 10.12
CA GLU A 145 7.28 10.24 10.82
C GLU A 145 6.75 11.35 9.90
N THR A 146 7.23 11.38 8.65
CA THR A 146 6.77 12.33 7.64
C THR A 146 5.29 12.13 7.29
N LEU A 147 4.85 10.88 7.09
CA LEU A 147 3.45 10.58 6.78
C LEU A 147 2.51 11.00 7.92
N THR A 148 2.87 10.67 9.16
CA THR A 148 2.09 11.06 10.35
C THR A 148 1.99 12.57 10.46
N ARG A 149 3.12 13.28 10.37
CA ARG A 149 3.16 14.74 10.45
C ARG A 149 2.31 15.37 9.36
N VAL A 150 2.49 14.96 8.12
CA VAL A 150 1.74 15.50 6.97
C VAL A 150 0.23 15.28 7.13
N ALA A 151 -0.18 14.11 7.60
CA ALA A 151 -1.60 13.84 7.87
C ALA A 151 -2.15 14.74 9.00
N GLU A 152 -1.45 14.83 10.13
CA GLU A 152 -1.87 15.64 11.27
C GLU A 152 -1.90 17.13 10.96
N ASP A 153 -0.88 17.67 10.29
CA ASP A 153 -0.82 19.05 9.83
C ASP A 153 -2.02 19.34 8.90
N THR A 154 -2.30 18.43 7.96
CA THR A 154 -3.45 18.58 7.04
C THR A 154 -4.80 18.55 7.78
N ILE A 155 -4.96 17.71 8.80
CA ILE A 155 -6.19 17.68 9.63
C ILE A 155 -6.34 18.98 10.44
N ARG A 156 -5.24 19.46 11.04
CA ARG A 156 -5.24 20.70 11.83
C ARG A 156 -5.60 21.89 10.95
N ASP A 157 -5.01 21.99 9.76
CA ASP A 157 -5.33 23.04 8.80
C ASP A 157 -6.82 22.98 8.38
N TYR A 158 -7.38 21.78 8.23
CA TYR A 158 -8.80 21.60 7.87
C TYR A 158 -9.77 22.07 8.97
N PHE A 159 -9.46 21.81 10.25
CA PHE A 159 -10.31 22.25 11.37
C PHE A 159 -9.92 23.62 11.92
N GLU A 160 -8.83 24.21 11.45
CA GLU A 160 -8.27 25.48 11.92
C GLU A 160 -8.09 25.48 13.45
N THR A 161 -8.48 26.56 14.13
CA THR A 161 -8.36 26.70 15.58
C THR A 161 -9.42 25.90 16.35
N ARG A 162 -10.34 25.24 15.66
CA ARG A 162 -11.46 24.54 16.29
C ARG A 162 -11.07 23.17 16.83
N LEU A 163 -9.87 22.67 16.54
CA LEU A 163 -9.49 21.32 16.96
C LEU A 163 -8.93 21.31 18.40
N ALA A 164 -9.71 20.77 19.35
CA ALA A 164 -9.31 20.60 20.74
C ALA A 164 -8.54 19.30 20.98
N LEU A 165 -8.86 18.23 20.25
CA LEU A 165 -8.25 16.91 20.36
C LEU A 165 -7.94 16.34 18.99
N LEU A 166 -6.79 15.68 18.85
CA LEU A 166 -6.42 14.90 17.67
C LEU A 166 -5.57 13.71 18.12
N GLU A 167 -6.14 12.50 18.11
CA GLU A 167 -5.45 11.28 18.53
C GLU A 167 -5.58 10.20 17.46
N PRO A 168 -4.47 9.61 16.98
CA PRO A 168 -4.54 8.55 15.98
C PRO A 168 -5.16 7.27 16.56
N VAL A 169 -6.09 6.68 15.82
CA VAL A 169 -6.73 5.39 16.15
C VAL A 169 -5.90 4.22 15.63
N PHE A 170 -5.30 4.37 14.45
CA PHE A 170 -4.36 3.43 13.86
C PHE A 170 -3.30 4.18 13.03
N PRO A 171 -2.12 3.56 12.76
CA PRO A 171 -1.07 4.19 11.97
C PRO A 171 -1.55 4.57 10.56
N ILE A 172 -1.09 5.71 10.03
CA ILE A 172 -1.39 6.11 8.65
C ILE A 172 -1.00 4.99 7.68
N ALA A 173 -1.99 4.52 6.92
CA ALA A 173 -1.79 3.57 5.84
C ALA A 173 -1.44 4.30 4.55
N CYS A 174 -0.69 3.65 3.67
CA CYS A 174 -0.41 4.14 2.32
C CYS A 174 -1.02 3.18 1.30
N HIS A 175 -1.82 3.68 0.38
CA HIS A 175 -2.43 2.85 -0.65
C HIS A 175 -2.37 3.52 -2.01
N ARG A 176 -2.08 2.76 -3.06
CA ARG A 176 -2.12 3.25 -4.44
C ARG A 176 -3.41 2.79 -5.10
N LEU A 177 -4.30 3.75 -5.34
CA LEU A 177 -5.55 3.53 -6.07
C LEU A 177 -5.25 3.08 -7.50
N CYS A 178 -6.19 2.32 -8.08
CA CYS A 178 -6.13 1.79 -9.45
C CYS A 178 -5.06 0.72 -9.70
N GLU A 179 -4.29 0.33 -8.68
CA GLU A 179 -3.14 -0.55 -8.85
C GLU A 179 -3.04 -1.56 -7.71
N GLY A 180 -4.18 -2.14 -7.31
CA GLY A 180 -4.27 -3.16 -6.27
C GLY A 180 -5.68 -3.76 -6.16
N PRO A 181 -5.87 -4.84 -5.39
CA PRO A 181 -7.18 -5.18 -4.87
C PRO A 181 -7.68 -4.06 -3.94
N ASP A 182 -8.97 -4.07 -3.63
CA ASP A 182 -9.57 -3.18 -2.62
C ASP A 182 -8.69 -3.07 -1.36
N PHE A 183 -8.60 -1.87 -0.80
CA PHE A 183 -7.84 -1.66 0.42
C PHE A 183 -8.57 -2.33 1.59
N SER A 184 -7.82 -3.06 2.41
CA SER A 184 -8.33 -3.57 3.68
C SER A 184 -7.27 -3.53 4.75
N MET A 185 -7.65 -3.12 5.96
CA MET A 185 -6.78 -3.09 7.11
C MET A 185 -7.51 -3.66 8.32
N ASP A 186 -6.85 -4.61 8.99
CA ASP A 186 -7.27 -5.09 10.29
C ASP A 186 -6.56 -4.25 11.36
N PHE A 187 -7.29 -3.83 12.40
CA PHE A 187 -6.73 -3.03 13.49
C PHE A 187 -7.38 -3.39 14.83
N ASN A 188 -6.58 -3.28 15.89
CA ASN A 188 -7.07 -3.36 17.26
C ASN A 188 -7.41 -1.96 17.74
N TYR A 189 -8.62 -1.75 18.22
CA TYR A 189 -8.98 -0.54 18.94
C TYR A 189 -9.57 -0.91 20.28
N LYS A 190 -9.03 -0.29 21.33
CA LYS A 190 -9.59 -0.34 22.68
C LYS A 190 -9.95 1.09 23.05
N PRO A 191 -11.23 1.42 23.26
CA PRO A 191 -11.59 2.75 23.67
C PRO A 191 -10.93 3.08 25.02
N PRO A 192 -10.31 4.25 25.15
CA PRO A 192 -9.80 4.72 26.43
C PRO A 192 -10.95 4.89 27.43
N GLN A 193 -10.64 4.72 28.71
CA GLN A 193 -11.63 4.70 29.79
C GLN A 193 -12.40 6.02 29.92
N ASN A 194 -11.77 7.15 29.59
CA ASN A 194 -12.36 8.48 29.64
C ASN A 194 -12.31 9.09 28.24
N VAL A 195 -13.44 9.07 27.55
CA VAL A 195 -13.62 9.72 26.25
C VAL A 195 -14.18 11.13 26.51
N PRO A 196 -13.49 12.21 26.12
CA PRO A 196 -14.04 13.56 26.28
C PRO A 196 -15.40 13.71 25.60
N GLU A 197 -16.33 14.37 26.27
CA GLU A 197 -17.67 14.62 25.73
C GLU A 197 -17.58 15.44 24.43
N GLY A 198 -18.36 15.05 23.43
CA GLY A 198 -18.30 15.66 22.09
C GLY A 198 -17.12 15.22 21.21
N SER A 199 -16.30 14.27 21.66
CA SER A 199 -15.29 13.64 20.78
C SER A 199 -15.88 12.53 19.91
N GLY A 200 -15.33 12.34 18.72
CA GLY A 200 -15.75 11.32 17.76
C GLY A 200 -14.59 10.83 16.90
N ILE A 201 -14.75 9.68 16.26
CA ILE A 201 -13.74 9.12 15.36
C ILE A 201 -14.09 9.49 13.92
N LEU A 202 -13.12 10.07 13.21
CA LEU A 202 -13.23 10.40 11.80
C LEU A 202 -12.19 9.60 11.01
N LEU A 203 -12.63 9.07 9.86
CA LEU A 203 -11.77 8.49 8.85
C LEU A 203 -11.39 9.58 7.85
N PHE A 204 -10.10 9.72 7.62
CA PHE A 204 -9.53 10.65 6.66
C PHE A 204 -8.89 9.86 5.53
N VAL A 205 -9.22 10.26 4.30
CA VAL A 205 -8.63 9.74 3.08
C VAL A 205 -8.01 10.92 2.35
N PHE A 206 -6.69 11.00 2.39
CA PHE A 206 -5.94 12.11 1.82
C PHE A 206 -5.44 11.74 0.43
N HIS A 207 -5.64 12.63 -0.53
CA HIS A 207 -4.89 12.55 -1.78
C HIS A 207 -3.46 12.96 -1.51
N SER A 208 -2.50 12.09 -1.82
CA SER A 208 -1.09 12.35 -1.55
C SER A 208 -0.22 12.26 -2.80
N ASN A 209 0.77 13.15 -2.87
CA ASN A 209 1.82 13.15 -3.88
C ASN A 209 3.18 13.04 -3.19
N PHE A 210 4.04 12.21 -3.77
CA PHE A 210 5.37 11.92 -3.24
C PHE A 210 6.39 12.50 -4.23
N PHE A 211 7.15 13.49 -3.79
CA PHE A 211 8.18 14.18 -4.56
C PHE A 211 9.53 13.95 -3.90
N GLY A 212 10.13 12.80 -4.17
CA GLY A 212 11.33 12.35 -3.47
C GLY A 212 11.05 12.19 -1.97
N LYS A 213 11.69 13.03 -1.15
CA LYS A 213 11.53 13.01 0.33
C LYS A 213 10.29 13.76 0.81
N ASP A 214 9.73 14.65 -0.01
CA ASP A 214 8.60 15.47 0.37
C ASP A 214 7.29 14.76 0.04
N VAL A 215 6.36 14.79 1.00
CA VAL A 215 5.00 14.28 0.83
C VAL A 215 4.04 15.44 1.03
N VAL A 216 3.16 15.64 0.05
CA VAL A 216 2.07 16.61 0.14
C VAL A 216 0.78 15.81 0.20
N ALA A 217 0.02 15.99 1.28
CA ALA A 217 -1.34 15.49 1.39
C ALA A 217 -2.32 16.65 1.24
N ARG A 218 -3.49 16.35 0.67
CA ARG A 218 -4.59 17.30 0.59
C ARG A 218 -5.91 16.60 0.86
N LEU A 219 -6.77 17.32 1.57
CA LEU A 219 -8.19 17.03 1.67
C LEU A 219 -8.87 17.83 0.54
N CYS A 220 -9.01 17.22 -0.65
CA CYS A 220 -9.69 17.85 -1.80
C CYS A 220 -11.03 17.18 -2.14
N GLY A 221 -12.06 17.99 -2.41
CA GLY A 221 -13.30 17.57 -3.08
C GLY A 221 -14.38 16.96 -2.17
N PRO A 222 -15.53 16.54 -2.73
CA PRO A 222 -16.61 15.88 -1.97
C PRO A 222 -16.21 14.54 -1.30
N CYS A 223 -15.04 14.00 -1.64
CA CYS A 223 -14.52 12.70 -1.19
C CYS A 223 -13.46 12.80 -0.06
N SER A 224 -13.05 14.00 0.38
CA SER A 224 -11.87 14.14 1.25
C SER A 224 -12.11 13.99 2.75
N VAL A 225 -13.32 14.23 3.23
CA VAL A 225 -13.65 14.03 4.64
C VAL A 225 -14.97 13.33 4.70
N GLN A 226 -14.96 12.05 5.04
CA GLN A 226 -16.17 11.34 5.32
C GLN A 226 -16.16 10.95 6.79
N ALA A 227 -16.89 11.78 7.54
CA ALA A 227 -17.33 11.42 8.86
C ALA A 227 -18.03 10.08 8.75
N VAL A 228 -17.58 9.12 9.54
CA VAL A 228 -18.44 8.42 10.50
C VAL A 228 -17.64 7.33 11.17
N VAL A 229 -17.60 7.39 12.51
CA VAL A 229 -18.07 6.30 13.38
C VAL A 229 -18.73 6.93 14.63
N LEU A 230 -20.02 6.63 14.84
CA LEU A 230 -20.91 7.16 15.91
C LEU A 230 -20.72 6.51 17.29
N ASN A 231 -19.82 5.52 17.42
CA ASN A 231 -19.51 4.86 18.69
C ASN A 231 -18.16 4.11 18.65
N ASP A 232 -17.56 3.85 19.81
CA ASP A 232 -16.28 3.12 19.93
C ASP A 232 -16.28 1.67 19.42
N LYS A 233 -17.38 1.20 18.81
CA LYS A 233 -17.58 -0.17 18.34
C LYS A 233 -17.36 -0.35 16.84
N PHE A 234 -17.21 0.73 16.05
CA PHE A 234 -17.04 0.64 14.58
C PHE A 234 -18.16 -0.17 13.88
N GLN A 235 -19.36 -0.16 14.44
CA GLN A 235 -20.49 -0.95 13.94
C GLN A 235 -21.42 -0.08 13.08
N LEU A 236 -21.03 0.12 11.81
CA LEU A 236 -21.77 0.63 10.63
C LEU A 236 -22.45 2.01 10.72
N PRO A 237 -22.40 2.84 9.66
CA PRO A 237 -23.00 2.56 8.33
C PRO A 237 -22.02 2.22 7.19
N VAL A 238 -22.54 1.53 6.17
CA VAL A 238 -21.97 1.56 4.81
C VAL A 238 -22.28 2.93 4.25
N PHE A 239 -21.27 3.61 3.75
CA PHE A 239 -21.47 4.86 3.03
C PHE A 239 -21.07 4.68 1.59
N LEU A 240 -21.87 5.32 0.74
CA LEU A 240 -21.70 5.33 -0.69
C LEU A 240 -21.36 6.78 -1.04
N ASP A 241 -20.08 7.03 -1.31
CA ASP A 241 -19.71 8.10 -2.21
C ASP A 241 -19.78 7.56 -3.64
N SER A 242 -20.10 8.41 -4.60
CA SER A 242 -19.92 8.15 -6.03
C SER A 242 -18.58 7.48 -6.39
N HIS A 243 -17.52 7.67 -5.59
CA HIS A 243 -16.19 7.12 -5.88
C HIS A 243 -15.77 5.97 -4.96
N PHE A 244 -16.25 5.89 -3.71
CA PHE A 244 -15.78 4.93 -2.72
C PHE A 244 -16.90 4.22 -1.97
N ILE A 245 -16.72 2.93 -1.76
CA ILE A 245 -17.52 2.06 -0.89
C ILE A 245 -16.62 1.66 0.27
N TYR A 246 -17.00 2.03 1.49
CA TYR A 246 -16.28 1.60 2.68
C TYR A 246 -17.20 1.01 3.73
N SER A 247 -16.64 0.08 4.49
CA SER A 247 -17.35 -0.64 5.53
C SER A 247 -16.41 -1.03 6.65
N PHE A 248 -16.96 -1.07 7.87
CA PHE A 248 -16.33 -1.73 8.99
C PHE A 248 -16.98 -3.10 9.22
N ASN A 249 -16.17 -4.10 9.57
CA ASN A 249 -16.69 -5.44 9.81
C ASN A 249 -17.71 -5.46 10.98
N PRO A 250 -18.95 -5.94 10.77
CA PRO A 250 -19.98 -5.94 11.80
C PRO A 250 -19.78 -7.02 12.89
N THR A 251 -18.91 -8.00 12.68
CA THR A 251 -18.74 -9.13 13.61
C THR A 251 -17.81 -8.81 14.78
N SER A 252 -18.05 -9.41 15.94
CA SER A 252 -17.14 -9.34 17.09
C SER A 252 -15.75 -9.90 16.74
N GLY A 253 -14.69 -9.14 17.05
CA GLY A 253 -13.31 -9.53 16.75
C GLY A 253 -12.42 -8.33 16.46
N LEU A 254 -11.39 -8.52 15.62
CA LEU A 254 -10.58 -7.42 15.10
C LEU A 254 -11.45 -6.49 14.26
N ASN A 255 -11.31 -5.18 14.47
CA ASN A 255 -11.93 -4.22 13.58
C ASN A 255 -11.26 -4.33 12.21
N LYS A 256 -12.06 -4.27 11.16
CA LYS A 256 -11.56 -4.31 9.79
C LYS A 256 -12.18 -3.19 9.00
N LEU A 257 -11.33 -2.32 8.46
CA LEU A 257 -11.69 -1.30 7.48
C LEU A 257 -11.53 -1.90 6.09
N PHE A 258 -12.54 -1.71 5.27
CA PHE A 258 -12.51 -2.03 3.85
C PHE A 258 -12.84 -0.79 3.05
N ILE A 259 -12.06 -0.50 2.00
CA ILE A 259 -12.27 0.60 1.07
C ILE A 259 -12.13 0.04 -0.35
N ARG A 260 -13.23 0.10 -1.10
CA ARG A 260 -13.32 -0.24 -2.52
C ARG A 260 -13.66 1.01 -3.32
N LEU A 261 -13.17 1.08 -4.54
CA LEU A 261 -13.61 2.07 -5.51
C LEU A 261 -14.93 1.63 -6.16
N ALA A 262 -15.90 2.53 -6.24
CA ALA A 262 -17.16 2.27 -6.96
C ALA A 262 -16.93 2.25 -8.49
N GLU A 263 -16.04 3.11 -8.98
CA GLU A 263 -15.60 3.19 -10.38
C GLU A 263 -14.08 3.36 -10.45
N ALA A 264 -13.44 2.84 -11.50
CA ALA A 264 -11.99 2.95 -11.65
C ALA A 264 -11.57 4.38 -12.04
N PRO A 265 -10.81 5.11 -11.19
CA PRO A 265 -10.30 6.43 -11.54
C PRO A 265 -9.35 6.35 -12.72
N THR A 266 -9.37 7.38 -13.57
CA THR A 266 -8.48 7.51 -14.73
C THR A 266 -7.05 7.89 -14.34
N ALA A 267 -6.84 8.44 -13.14
CA ALA A 267 -5.54 8.86 -12.63
C ALA A 267 -4.99 7.91 -11.57
N LYS A 268 -3.68 7.65 -11.64
CA LYS A 268 -2.94 6.96 -10.58
C LYS A 268 -2.82 7.89 -9.37
N VAL A 269 -3.50 7.55 -8.29
CA VAL A 269 -3.54 8.37 -7.07
C VAL A 269 -2.98 7.56 -5.90
N LYS A 270 -2.14 8.20 -5.08
CA LYS A 270 -1.74 7.64 -3.78
C LYS A 270 -2.64 8.25 -2.72
N LEU A 271 -3.04 7.40 -1.79
CA LEU A 271 -3.85 7.77 -0.65
C LEU A 271 -3.06 7.57 0.62
N LEU A 272 -3.22 8.52 1.53
CA LEU A 272 -3.02 8.25 2.95
C LEU A 272 -4.38 7.97 3.57
N ILE A 273 -4.46 6.94 4.39
CA ILE A 273 -5.71 6.53 5.04
C ILE A 273 -5.43 6.50 6.54
N GLY A 274 -6.16 7.31 7.30
CA GLY A 274 -5.96 7.45 8.74
C GLY A 274 -7.28 7.64 9.45
N ALA A 275 -7.45 7.00 10.62
CA ALA A 275 -8.55 7.34 11.51
C ALA A 275 -8.01 8.08 12.73
N TYR A 276 -8.69 9.15 13.10
CA TYR A 276 -8.35 9.94 14.27
C TYR A 276 -9.59 10.18 15.11
N ARG A 277 -9.40 10.12 16.42
CA ARG A 277 -10.33 10.73 17.35
C ARG A 277 -10.11 12.23 17.34
N VAL A 278 -11.18 12.97 17.15
CA VAL A 278 -11.19 14.42 17.15
C VAL A 278 -12.19 14.95 18.16
N GLN A 279 -11.93 16.14 18.69
CA GLN A 279 -12.89 16.92 19.46
C GLN A 279 -12.78 18.36 18.97
N LEU A 280 -13.93 18.99 18.72
CA LEU A 280 -13.96 20.40 18.36
C LEU A 280 -14.23 21.27 19.59
N GLN A 281 -13.67 22.48 19.60
CA GLN A 281 -14.00 23.55 20.54
C GLN A 281 -15.40 24.08 20.30
#